data_AF-A0A9W6NVT2-F1
#
_entry.id   AF-A0A9W6NVT2-F1
#
_cell.length_a   1.000
_cell.length_b   1.000
_cell.length_c   1.000
_cell.angle_alpha   90.00
_cell.angle_beta   90.00
_cell.angle_gamma   90.00
#
_symmetry.space_group_name_H-M   'P 1'
#
loop_
_entity.id
_entity.type
_entity.pdbx_description
1 polymer ?
#
loop_
_entity_poly.entity_id
_entity_poly.type
_entity_poly.pdbx_seq_one_letter_code
_entity_poly.pdbx_strand_id
1 'polypeptide(L)'
;MGEARPGGPFVPNHRHPGRPTLEAVHGPTAAEVDPDMTRDEIDDDLTRDDIREWLVELLLDRVRESRYPSYTLLDLIERWIPRRMIPEYLEVLREKVEHDRYPSIPLLRRIRRVAERLPHGHHHHDHEDRESAG
;
A
#
# COMPACT_ATOMS: atom_id res chain seq x y z
N MET A 1 -45.18 -22.78 -20.54
CA MET A 1 -45.60 -21.52 -21.20
C MET A 1 -46.27 -20.66 -20.15
N GLY A 2 -45.64 -19.53 -19.80
CA GLY A 2 -46.19 -18.52 -18.89
C GLY A 2 -45.73 -17.17 -19.41
N GLU A 3 -46.68 -16.42 -19.97
CA GLU A 3 -46.46 -15.19 -20.73
C GLU A 3 -45.97 -14.02 -19.86
N ALA A 4 -45.11 -13.21 -20.49
CA ALA A 4 -44.61 -11.94 -19.99
C ALA A 4 -45.75 -10.94 -19.79
N ARG A 5 -45.66 -10.14 -18.71
CA ARG A 5 -46.51 -8.95 -18.53
C ARG A 5 -45.78 -7.68 -19.01
N PRO A 6 -46.44 -6.80 -19.77
CA PRO A 6 -45.85 -5.59 -20.34
C PRO A 6 -45.72 -4.46 -19.31
N GLY A 7 -44.76 -3.56 -19.56
CA GLY A 7 -44.37 -2.45 -18.70
C GLY A 7 -45.49 -1.47 -18.39
N GLY A 8 -45.51 -1.01 -17.13
CA GLY A 8 -46.26 0.16 -16.71
C GLY A 8 -45.50 1.45 -17.00
N PRO A 9 -46.20 2.60 -17.10
CA PRO A 9 -45.60 3.87 -17.46
C PRO A 9 -44.72 4.43 -16.33
N PHE A 10 -43.50 4.81 -16.69
CA PHE A 10 -42.63 5.64 -15.87
C PHE A 10 -43.21 7.06 -15.79
N VAL A 11 -43.51 7.53 -14.57
CA VAL A 11 -43.94 8.90 -14.31
C VAL A 11 -42.70 9.71 -13.90
N PRO A 12 -42.25 10.72 -14.67
CA PRO A 12 -41.18 11.60 -14.21
C PRO A 12 -41.76 12.58 -13.18
N ASN A 13 -41.34 12.48 -11.92
CA ASN A 13 -41.74 13.45 -10.90
C ASN A 13 -40.97 14.77 -11.08
N HIS A 14 -41.72 15.87 -11.02
CA HIS A 14 -41.27 17.24 -11.16
C HIS A 14 -40.42 17.69 -9.95
N ARG A 15 -39.20 18.15 -10.26
CA ARG A 15 -38.59 19.40 -9.78
C ARG A 15 -38.64 19.68 -8.26
N HIS A 16 -37.59 19.28 -7.55
CA HIS A 16 -37.19 19.99 -6.33
C HIS A 16 -36.52 21.33 -6.70
N PRO A 17 -36.97 22.47 -6.14
CA PRO A 17 -36.26 23.73 -6.25
C PRO A 17 -35.11 23.75 -5.23
N GLY A 18 -33.91 24.15 -5.66
CA GLY A 18 -32.79 24.40 -4.74
C GLY A 18 -31.49 23.63 -5.01
N ARG A 19 -31.17 23.28 -6.26
CA ARG A 19 -29.76 23.06 -6.60
C ARG A 19 -29.10 24.43 -6.78
N PRO A 20 -28.08 24.80 -5.98
CA PRO A 20 -27.24 25.93 -6.33
C PRO A 20 -26.65 25.65 -7.71
N THR A 21 -26.77 26.63 -8.59
CA THR A 21 -26.11 26.64 -9.90
C THR A 21 -24.63 26.34 -9.70
N LEU A 22 -24.11 25.39 -10.46
CA LEU A 22 -22.68 25.22 -10.70
C LEU A 22 -22.20 26.48 -11.45
N GLU A 23 -22.11 27.59 -10.74
CA GLU A 23 -21.28 28.73 -11.13
C GLU A 23 -19.84 28.27 -11.06
N ALA A 24 -19.29 28.04 -12.26
CA ALA A 24 -17.89 28.26 -12.60
C ALA A 24 -16.88 28.07 -11.45
N VAL A 25 -16.69 26.82 -11.02
CA VAL A 25 -15.32 26.41 -10.74
C VAL A 25 -14.66 26.33 -12.12
N HIS A 26 -14.03 27.44 -12.53
CA HIS A 26 -13.07 27.45 -13.62
C HIS A 26 -11.93 26.49 -13.22
N GLY A 27 -12.14 25.20 -13.45
CA GLY A 27 -11.02 24.35 -13.83
C GLY A 27 -10.43 24.93 -15.11
N PRO A 28 -9.10 24.83 -15.31
CA PRO A 28 -8.47 25.36 -16.50
C PRO A 28 -9.20 24.81 -17.72
N THR A 29 -9.69 25.74 -18.54
CA THR A 29 -10.26 25.43 -19.86
C THR A 29 -9.17 24.71 -20.66
N ALA A 30 -9.53 23.75 -21.51
CA ALA A 30 -8.58 22.96 -22.31
C ALA A 30 -7.67 23.81 -23.24
N ALA A 31 -7.82 25.13 -23.26
CA ALA A 31 -6.98 26.11 -23.94
C ALA A 31 -5.93 26.80 -23.02
N GLU A 32 -5.93 26.53 -21.71
CA GLU A 32 -4.97 27.04 -20.70
C GLU A 32 -4.07 25.93 -20.13
N VAL A 33 -4.07 24.75 -20.76
CA VAL A 33 -3.01 23.77 -20.54
C VAL A 33 -1.87 24.21 -21.45
N ASP A 34 -0.79 24.71 -20.88
CA ASP A 34 0.44 24.94 -21.62
C ASP A 34 0.84 23.62 -22.31
N PRO A 35 0.81 23.53 -23.65
CA PRO A 35 1.10 22.29 -24.36
C PRO A 35 2.58 21.88 -24.24
N ASP A 36 3.42 22.71 -23.62
CA ASP A 36 4.83 22.45 -23.32
C ASP A 36 5.06 21.83 -21.92
N MET A 37 4.01 21.63 -21.12
CA MET A 37 4.07 20.64 -20.03
C MET A 37 4.04 19.25 -20.66
N THR A 38 5.14 18.93 -21.33
CA THR A 38 5.37 17.61 -21.87
C THR A 38 5.20 16.66 -20.71
N ARG A 39 4.40 15.65 -21.00
CA ARG A 39 4.42 14.36 -20.33
C ARG A 39 5.80 13.65 -20.53
N ASP A 40 6.88 14.41 -20.79
CA ASP A 40 8.24 13.98 -21.10
C ASP A 40 9.26 14.34 -20.00
N GLU A 41 8.83 14.87 -18.85
CA GLU A 41 9.60 14.69 -17.60
C GLU A 41 9.07 13.47 -16.84
N ILE A 42 8.87 12.34 -17.54
CA ILE A 42 9.14 11.07 -16.86
C ILE A 42 10.65 11.08 -16.73
N ASP A 43 11.11 11.60 -15.59
CA ASP A 43 12.51 11.70 -15.16
C ASP A 43 13.37 10.68 -15.91
N ASP A 44 14.21 11.13 -16.86
CA ASP A 44 15.03 10.23 -17.69
C ASP A 44 16.01 9.39 -16.82
N ASP A 45 16.16 9.77 -15.54
CA ASP A 45 16.89 9.05 -14.50
C ASP A 45 16.04 8.04 -13.70
N LEU A 46 14.74 7.87 -14.00
CA LEU A 46 13.86 6.94 -13.31
C LEU A 46 14.29 5.49 -13.54
N THR A 47 14.88 4.88 -12.51
CA THR A 47 15.38 3.52 -12.62
C THR A 47 14.30 2.48 -12.30
N ARG A 48 14.58 1.23 -12.70
CA ARG A 48 13.77 0.09 -12.27
C ARG A 48 13.73 -0.06 -10.75
N ASP A 49 14.83 0.28 -10.08
CA ASP A 49 14.91 0.19 -8.63
C ASP A 49 13.98 1.23 -7.99
N ASP A 50 13.93 2.46 -8.51
CA ASP A 50 13.02 3.51 -8.04
C ASP A 50 11.54 3.11 -8.18
N ILE A 51 11.16 2.57 -9.34
CA ILE A 51 9.80 2.05 -9.56
C ILE A 51 9.46 0.90 -8.61
N ARG A 52 10.43 0.00 -8.38
CA ARG A 52 10.24 -1.15 -7.47
C ARG A 52 10.01 -0.66 -6.05
N GLU A 53 10.77 0.34 -5.63
CA GLU A 53 10.72 0.93 -4.29
C GLU A 53 9.41 1.64 -4.06
N TRP A 54 9.05 2.55 -4.96
CA TRP A 54 7.77 3.24 -4.95
C TRP A 54 6.59 2.25 -4.90
N LEU A 55 6.64 1.17 -5.68
CA LEU A 55 5.57 0.16 -5.65
C LEU A 55 5.52 -0.57 -4.30
N VAL A 56 6.67 -0.92 -3.72
CA VAL A 56 6.72 -1.59 -2.42
C VAL A 56 6.19 -0.67 -1.32
N GLU A 57 6.57 0.61 -1.32
CA GLU A 57 6.03 1.63 -0.41
C GLU A 57 4.51 1.71 -0.51
N LEU A 58 3.98 1.87 -1.73
CA LEU A 58 2.54 1.90 -1.97
C LEU A 58 1.85 0.65 -1.41
N LEU A 59 2.40 -0.54 -1.63
CA LEU A 59 1.81 -1.78 -1.13
C LEU A 59 1.89 -1.85 0.41
N LEU A 60 2.99 -1.41 1.03
CA LEU A 60 3.13 -1.35 2.48
C LEU A 60 2.08 -0.44 3.11
N ASP A 61 1.83 0.73 2.52
CA ASP A 61 0.79 1.65 2.99
C ASP A 61 -0.60 1.02 2.93
N ARG A 62 -0.91 0.27 1.87
CA ARG A 62 -2.16 -0.50 1.79
C ARG A 62 -2.26 -1.58 2.85
N VAL A 63 -1.15 -2.23 3.22
CA VAL A 63 -1.13 -3.19 4.35
C VAL A 63 -1.42 -2.46 5.66
N ARG A 64 -0.79 -1.31 5.91
CA ARG A 64 -0.97 -0.50 7.12
C ARG A 64 -2.42 -0.07 7.30
N GLU A 65 -3.09 0.34 6.23
CA GLU A 65 -4.50 0.75 6.29
C GLU A 65 -5.46 -0.43 6.44
N SER A 66 -5.08 -1.61 5.94
CA SER A 66 -5.96 -2.78 5.95
C SER A 66 -5.97 -3.51 7.29
N ARG A 67 -7.17 -3.82 7.81
CA ARG A 67 -7.33 -4.71 8.96
C ARG A 67 -6.94 -6.15 8.64
N TYR A 68 -7.25 -6.60 7.43
CA TYR A 68 -6.96 -7.95 6.95
C TYR A 68 -6.30 -7.84 5.57
N PRO A 69 -4.97 -7.65 5.51
CA PRO A 69 -4.27 -7.49 4.24
C PRO A 69 -4.41 -8.77 3.38
N SER A 70 -4.60 -8.57 2.08
CA SER A 70 -4.67 -9.66 1.11
C SER A 70 -3.33 -10.41 1.06
N TYR A 71 -3.39 -11.75 1.03
CA TYR A 71 -2.19 -12.59 0.87
C TYR A 71 -1.45 -12.29 -0.44
N THR A 72 -2.18 -12.03 -1.52
CA THR A 72 -1.60 -11.68 -2.82
C THR A 72 -0.74 -10.42 -2.73
N LEU A 73 -1.20 -9.44 -1.95
CA LEU A 73 -0.50 -8.17 -1.76
C LEU A 73 0.78 -8.36 -0.94
N LEU A 74 0.71 -9.15 0.14
CA LEU A 74 1.88 -9.52 0.93
C LEU A 74 2.92 -10.31 0.13
N ASP A 75 2.46 -11.22 -0.75
CA ASP A 75 3.35 -11.98 -1.63
C ASP A 75 4.03 -11.10 -2.67
N LEU A 76 3.35 -10.06 -3.17
CA LEU A 76 3.96 -9.07 -4.07
C LEU A 76 5.07 -8.31 -3.36
N ILE A 77 4.82 -7.84 -2.14
CA ILE A 77 5.85 -7.18 -1.31
C ILE A 77 7.05 -8.12 -1.12
N GLU A 78 6.84 -9.34 -0.64
CA GLU A 78 7.94 -10.30 -0.36
C GLU A 78 8.79 -10.63 -1.58
N ARG A 79 8.22 -10.57 -2.80
CA ARG A 79 8.97 -10.83 -4.03
C ARG A 79 9.89 -9.67 -4.40
N TRP A 80 9.46 -8.43 -4.19
CA TRP A 80 10.08 -7.24 -4.77
C TRP A 80 10.71 -6.30 -3.74
N ILE A 81 10.51 -6.56 -2.45
CA ILE A 81 11.05 -5.73 -1.37
C ILE A 81 12.59 -5.66 -1.42
N PRO A 82 13.18 -4.47 -1.54
CA PRO A 82 14.63 -4.31 -1.43
C PRO A 82 15.08 -4.59 0.01
N ARG A 83 16.31 -5.09 0.17
CA ARG A 83 16.85 -5.49 1.48
C ARG A 83 16.74 -4.41 2.57
N ARG A 84 16.92 -3.14 2.20
CA ARG A 84 16.88 -2.02 3.14
C ARG A 84 15.47 -1.71 3.69
N MET A 85 14.41 -2.14 3.01
CA MET A 85 13.02 -1.95 3.46
C MET A 85 12.49 -3.14 4.28
N ILE A 86 13.26 -4.23 4.41
CA ILE A 86 12.87 -5.39 5.22
C ILE A 86 12.52 -5.01 6.68
N PRO A 87 13.29 -4.13 7.37
CA PRO A 87 12.94 -3.70 8.73
C PRO A 87 11.55 -3.04 8.80
N GLU A 88 11.23 -2.18 7.84
CA GLU A 88 9.93 -1.51 7.76
C GLU A 88 8.79 -2.51 7.51
N TYR A 89 8.99 -3.47 6.62
CA TYR A 89 8.00 -4.53 6.41
C TYR A 89 7.76 -5.39 7.65
N LEU A 90 8.84 -5.74 8.39
CA LEU A 90 8.72 -6.48 9.64
C LEU A 90 7.98 -5.68 10.72
N GLU A 91 8.22 -4.37 10.79
CA GLU A 91 7.48 -3.45 11.66
C GLU A 91 5.97 -3.53 11.38
N VAL A 92 5.58 -3.36 10.12
CA VAL A 92 4.17 -3.44 9.70
C VAL A 92 3.56 -4.79 10.05
N LEU A 93 4.25 -5.90 9.78
CA LEU A 93 3.75 -7.22 10.16
C LEU A 93 3.60 -7.39 11.67
N ARG A 94 4.55 -6.85 12.45
CA ARG A 94 4.52 -6.90 13.92
C ARG A 94 3.34 -6.13 14.46
N GLU A 95 3.13 -4.89 14.02
CA GLU A 95 1.98 -4.07 14.41
C GLU A 95 0.65 -4.79 14.14
N LYS A 96 0.52 -5.45 12.98
CA LYS A 96 -0.69 -6.22 12.65
C LYS A 96 -0.92 -7.41 13.59
N VAL A 97 0.15 -8.06 14.02
CA VAL A 97 0.08 -9.17 14.97
C VAL A 97 -0.26 -8.66 16.38
N GLU A 98 0.32 -7.53 16.80
CA GLU A 98 0.08 -6.93 18.12
C GLU A 98 -1.34 -6.37 18.26
N HIS A 99 -1.90 -5.81 17.18
CA HIS A 99 -3.25 -5.24 17.17
C HIS A 99 -4.38 -6.27 16.97
N ASP A 100 -4.06 -7.55 16.73
CA ASP A 100 -5.04 -8.61 16.61
C ASP A 100 -5.03 -9.53 17.85
N ARG A 101 -6.21 -9.76 18.44
CA ARG A 101 -6.35 -10.72 19.55
C ARG A 101 -6.02 -12.14 19.11
N TYR A 102 -6.26 -12.48 17.84
CA TYR A 102 -6.01 -13.79 17.27
C TYR A 102 -5.24 -13.64 15.96
N PRO A 103 -3.93 -13.32 16.03
CA PRO A 103 -3.14 -13.04 14.86
C PRO A 103 -3.13 -14.24 13.91
N SER A 104 -3.29 -13.98 12.62
CA SER A 104 -3.36 -15.04 11.63
C SER A 104 -2.04 -15.83 11.56
N ILE A 105 -2.13 -17.17 11.57
CA ILE A 105 -0.97 -18.06 11.39
C ILE A 105 -0.13 -17.70 10.16
N PRO A 106 -0.71 -17.31 9.02
CA PRO A 106 0.06 -16.86 7.87
C PRO A 106 0.96 -15.63 8.14
N LEU A 107 0.52 -14.62 8.90
CA LEU A 107 1.37 -13.46 9.25
C LEU A 107 2.57 -13.90 10.09
N LEU A 108 2.34 -14.74 11.11
CA LEU A 108 3.41 -15.28 11.96
C LEU A 108 4.44 -16.08 11.14
N ARG A 109 3.96 -16.90 10.19
CA ARG A 109 4.85 -17.64 9.27
C ARG A 109 5.66 -16.72 8.37
N ARG A 110 5.11 -15.57 7.94
CA ARG A 110 5.83 -14.57 7.14
C ARG A 110 6.97 -13.94 7.94
N ILE A 111 6.68 -13.46 9.15
CA ILE A 111 7.69 -12.90 10.06
C ILE A 111 8.84 -13.89 10.26
N ARG A 112 8.52 -15.14 10.59
CA ARG A 112 9.52 -16.21 10.75
C ARG A 112 10.39 -16.38 9.51
N ARG A 113 9.80 -16.51 8.32
CA ARG A 113 10.54 -16.71 7.06
C ARG A 113 11.47 -15.54 6.74
N VAL A 114 11.03 -14.31 7.03
CA VAL A 114 11.86 -13.12 6.81
C VAL A 114 13.00 -13.08 7.81
N ALA A 115 12.73 -13.36 9.09
CA ALA A 115 13.76 -13.42 10.14
C ALA A 115 14.84 -14.49 9.85
N GLU A 116 14.46 -15.66 9.35
CA GLU A 116 15.39 -16.73 8.95
C GLU A 116 16.34 -16.33 7.79
N ARG A 117 16.03 -15.26 7.04
CA ARG A 117 16.86 -14.75 5.93
C ARG A 117 17.77 -13.59 6.34
N LEU A 118 17.59 -13.05 7.54
CA LEU A 118 18.44 -11.99 8.06
C LEU A 118 19.76 -12.59 8.54
N PRO A 119 20.88 -11.84 8.43
CA PRO A 119 22.14 -12.29 9.01
C PRO A 119 21.97 -12.49 10.51
N HIS A 120 22.59 -13.55 11.05
CA HIS A 120 22.68 -13.71 12.49
C HIS A 120 23.40 -12.49 13.07
N GLY A 121 22.81 -11.89 14.11
CA GLY A 121 23.49 -10.86 14.86
C GLY A 121 24.84 -11.41 15.32
N HIS A 122 25.92 -10.69 15.01
CA HIS A 122 27.19 -10.97 15.67
C HIS A 122 26.95 -10.60 17.13
N HIS A 123 26.68 -11.59 17.97
CA HIS A 123 26.69 -11.40 19.41
C HIS A 123 28.06 -10.83 19.75
N HIS A 124 28.11 -9.55 20.08
CA HIS A 124 29.28 -8.89 20.62
C HIS A 124 29.51 -9.45 22.04
N HIS A 125 30.02 -10.68 22.09
CA HIS A 125 30.59 -11.29 23.28
C HIS A 125 32.10 -11.04 23.22
N ASP A 126 32.50 -9.78 23.34
CA ASP A 126 33.88 -9.43 23.61
C ASP A 126 33.88 -8.40 24.74
N HIS A 127 34.60 -8.75 25.82
CA HIS A 127 34.97 -7.94 27.00
C HIS A 127 34.11 -8.01 28.27
N GLU A 128 34.06 -9.16 28.95
CA GLU A 128 33.99 -9.18 30.43
C GLU A 128 35.09 -10.03 31.11
N ASP A 129 36.00 -10.68 30.37
CA ASP A 129 37.04 -11.56 30.95
C ASP A 129 38.39 -10.88 31.29
N ARG A 130 38.43 -9.56 31.56
CA ARG A 130 39.71 -8.86 31.83
C ARG A 130 39.85 -8.11 33.15
N GLU A 131 38.91 -8.19 34.09
CA GLU A 131 39.03 -7.49 35.39
C GLU A 131 39.00 -8.38 36.65
N SER A 132 39.27 -9.69 36.55
CA SER A 132 39.49 -10.56 37.74
C SER A 132 40.93 -11.05 37.92
N ALA A 133 41.91 -10.41 37.27
CA ALA A 133 43.32 -10.66 37.53
C ALA A 133 44.10 -9.33 37.58
N GLY A 134 44.18 -8.74 38.77
CA GLY A 134 44.95 -7.53 39.07
C GLY A 134 44.86 -7.16 40.54
#